data_AF-A0A1I5H308-F1
#
_entry.id   AF-A0A1I5H308-F1
#
_cell.length_a   1.000
_cell.length_b   1.000
_cell.length_c   1.000
_cell.angle_alpha   90.00
_cell.angle_beta   90.00
_cell.angle_gamma   90.00
#
_symmetry.space_group_name_H-M   'P 1'
#
loop_
_entity.id
_entity.type
_entity.pdbx_description
1 polymer ?
#
loop_
_entity_poly.entity_id
_entity_poly.type
_entity_poly.pdbx_seq_one_letter_code
_entity_poly.pdbx_strand_id
1 'polypeptide(L)' 'MVAPRAPLQVVDALDHPVFRDHPAVAASAIRSHLGLPLIDEDGYVLGSLGGLDDEPCEFTRGSTR' A
#
# COMPACT_ATOMS: atom_id res chain seq x y z
N MET A 1 -12.37 -11.20 -4.78
CA MET A 1 -12.42 -11.13 -3.31
C MET A 1 -12.27 -9.68 -2.92
N VAL A 2 -13.11 -9.18 -2.01
CA VAL A 2 -12.96 -7.82 -1.47
C VAL A 2 -11.61 -7.70 -0.77
N ALA A 3 -10.89 -6.60 -1.00
CA ALA A 3 -9.67 -6.32 -0.26
C ALA A 3 -10.00 -6.36 1.25
N PRO A 4 -9.11 -6.91 2.09
CA PRO A 4 -9.36 -6.92 3.53
C PRO A 4 -9.62 -5.48 4.00
N ARG A 5 -10.61 -5.29 4.88
CA ARG A 5 -10.90 -3.99 5.54
C ARG A 5 -9.78 -3.55 6.51
N ALA A 6 -8.60 -4.13 6.38
CA ALA A 6 -7.42 -3.86 7.18
C ALA A 6 -6.45 -3.01 6.33
N PRO A 7 -5.66 -2.14 6.97
CA PRO A 7 -4.55 -1.46 6.31
C PRO A 7 -3.64 -2.47 5.60
N LEU A 8 -3.34 -2.22 4.33
CA LEU A 8 -2.28 -2.92 3.63
C LEU A 8 -1.02 -2.07 3.73
N GLN A 9 -0.01 -2.56 4.44
CA GLN A 9 1.31 -1.93 4.51
C GLN A 9 2.34 -2.83 3.84
N VAL A 10 3.05 -2.26 2.86
CA VAL A 10 4.16 -2.86 2.15
C VAL A 10 5.37 -1.96 2.37
N VAL A 11 6.27 -2.38 3.26
CA VAL A 11 7.50 -1.64 3.61
C VAL A 11 8.56 -1.77 2.53
N ASP A 12 8.62 -2.95 1.90
CA ASP A 12 9.47 -3.21 0.76
C ASP A 12 8.71 -4.12 -0.22
N ALA A 13 8.43 -3.60 -1.40
CA ALA A 13 7.69 -4.30 -2.44
C ALA A 13 8.50 -5.40 -3.14
N LEU A 14 9.85 -5.37 -3.09
CA LEU A 14 10.71 -6.45 -3.57
C LEU A 14 10.70 -7.66 -2.63
N ASP A 15 10.52 -7.43 -1.34
CA ASP A 15 10.37 -8.52 -0.36
C ASP A 15 8.95 -9.11 -0.38
N HIS A 16 7.98 -8.38 -0.94
CA HIS A 16 6.59 -8.81 -0.97
C HIS A 16 6.31 -9.85 -2.08
N PRO A 17 5.86 -11.08 -1.75
CA PRO A 17 5.75 -12.19 -2.71
C PRO A 17 4.76 -11.94 -3.86
N VAL A 18 3.79 -11.04 -3.67
CA VAL A 18 2.80 -10.67 -4.70
C VAL A 18 3.22 -9.44 -5.52
N PHE A 19 4.00 -8.52 -4.94
CA PHE A 19 4.32 -7.24 -5.59
C PHE A 19 5.73 -7.19 -6.18
N ARG A 20 6.62 -8.10 -5.79
CA ARG A 20 8.02 -8.13 -6.26
C ARG A 20 8.18 -8.21 -7.76
N ASP A 21 7.26 -8.89 -8.45
CA ASP A 21 7.25 -9.06 -9.90
C ASP A 21 6.36 -8.02 -10.61
N HIS A 22 5.80 -7.06 -9.87
CA HIS A 22 4.97 -6.02 -10.46
C HIS A 22 5.85 -5.05 -11.27
N PRO A 23 5.47 -4.67 -12.51
CA PRO A 23 6.31 -3.84 -13.37
C PRO A 23 6.70 -2.50 -12.75
N ALA A 24 5.85 -1.92 -11.89
CA ALA A 24 6.17 -0.70 -11.16
C ALA A 24 7.30 -0.88 -10.11
N VAL A 25 7.42 -2.07 -9.53
CA VAL A 25 8.51 -2.43 -8.59
C VAL A 25 9.77 -2.76 -9.37
N ALA A 26 9.66 -3.50 -10.47
CA ALA A 26 10.77 -3.81 -11.37
C ALA A 26 11.38 -2.55 -12.01
N ALA A 27 10.57 -1.51 -12.26
CA ALA A 27 11.02 -0.21 -12.75
C ALA A 27 11.56 0.71 -11.64
N SER A 28 11.65 0.25 -10.40
CA SER A 28 12.02 1.05 -9.22
C SER A 28 11.17 2.31 -9.03
N ALA A 29 9.94 2.32 -9.55
CA ALA A 29 9.03 3.45 -9.43
C ALA A 29 8.26 3.44 -8.10
N ILE A 30 8.14 2.27 -7.46
CA ILE A 30 7.46 2.07 -6.19
C ILE A 30 8.25 1.03 -5.38
N ARG A 31 8.68 1.39 -4.16
CA ARG A 31 9.31 0.46 -3.20
C ARG A 31 8.46 0.29 -1.95
N SER A 32 7.70 1.29 -1.54
CA SER A 32 6.80 1.21 -0.38
C SER A 32 5.39 1.65 -0.71
N HIS A 33 4.41 1.04 -0.07
CA HIS A 33 3.01 1.38 -0.23
C HIS A 33 2.24 1.21 1.07
N LEU A 34 1.42 2.20 1.40
CA LEU A 34 0.38 2.11 2.41
C LEU A 34 -0.97 2.30 1.71
N GLY A 35 -1.87 1.34 1.89
CA GLY A 35 -3.25 1.41 1.43
C GLY A 35 -4.21 1.27 2.61
N LEU A 36 -4.87 2.36 3.01
CA LEU A 36 -6.00 2.32 3.93
C LEU A 36 -7.29 2.22 3.11
N PRO A 37 -8.12 1.19 3.30
CA PRO A 37 -9.38 1.08 2.57
C PRO A 37 -10.31 2.24 2.95
N LEU A 38 -10.79 2.98 1.95
CA LEU A 38 -11.85 3.96 2.09
C LEU A 38 -13.18 3.22 2.03
N ILE A 39 -13.89 3.21 3.16
CA ILE A 39 -15.17 2.52 3.31
C ILE A 39 -16.24 3.59 3.50
N ASP A 40 -17.32 3.50 2.71
CA ASP A 40 -18.47 4.38 2.87
C ASP A 40 -19.36 3.94 4.05
N GLU A 41 -20.40 4.72 4.36
CA GLU A 41 -21.31 4.45 5.49
C GLU A 41 -22.10 3.13 5.33
N ASP A 42 -22.34 2.70 4.09
CA ASP A 42 -22.97 1.43 3.74
C ASP A 42 -21.99 0.24 3.71
N GLY A 43 -20.70 0.48 3.99
CA GLY A 43 -19.67 -0.55 4.08
C GLY A 43 -19.01 -0.92 2.75
N TYR A 44 -19.23 -0.14 1.69
CA TYR A 44 -18.60 -0.38 0.39
C TYR A 44 -17.17 0.16 0.34
N VAL A 45 -16.25 -0.62 -0.22
CA VAL A 45 -14.86 -0.17 -0.49
C VAL A 45 -14.88 0.72 -1.72
N LEU A 46 -14.77 2.03 -1.52
CA LEU A 46 -14.70 3.03 -2.59
C LEU A 46 -13.31 3.07 -3.23
N GLY A 47 -12.29 2.62 -2.49
CA GLY A 47 -10.91 2.57 -2.94
C GLY A 47 -9.94 2.44 -1.78
N SER A 48 -8.70 2.83 -2.00
CA SER A 48 -7.64 2.82 -1.00
C SER A 48 -6.90 4.14 -1.01
N LEU A 49 -6.82 4.79 0.16
CA LEU A 49 -6.06 6.01 0.38
C LEU A 49 -4.80 5.68 1.16
N GLY A 50 -3.65 6.16 0.69
CA GLY A 50 -2.42 6.13 1.47
C GLY A 50 -1.21 6.50 0.62
N GLY A 51 -0.02 6.34 1.20
CA GLY A 51 1.24 6.78 0.61
C GLY A 51 1.84 5.75 -0.34
N LEU A 52 2.61 6.23 -1.31
CA LEU A 52 3.53 5.42 -2.09
C LEU A 52 4.88 6.14 -2.08
N ASP A 53 5.96 5.39 -1.93
CA ASP A 53 7.32 5.92 -1.87
C ASP A 53 8.23 5.05 -2.75
N ASP A 54 9.19 5.67 -3.44
CA ASP A 54 10.21 4.99 -4.24
C ASP A 54 11.38 4.49 -3.37
N GLU A 55 11.38 4.75 -2.07
CA GLU A 55 12.29 4.16 -1.09
C GLU A 55 11.55 3.26 -0.09
N PRO A 56 12.24 2.25 0.50
CA PRO A 56 11.71 1.47 1.64
C PRO A 56 11.36 2.38 2.83
N CYS A 57 10.11 2.35 3.28
CA CYS A 57 9.59 3.20 4.35
C CYS A 57 8.56 2.47 5.20
N GLU A 58 8.75 2.50 6.52
CA GLU A 58 7.75 2.04 7.48
C GLU A 58 6.75 3.16 7.78
N PHE A 59 5.51 2.99 7.32
CA PHE A 59 4.42 3.91 7.61
C PHE A 59 3.87 3.66 9.02
N THR A 60 4.44 4.32 10.02
CA THR A 60 3.94 4.28 11.39
C THR A 60 2.84 5.33 11.63
N ARG A 61 1.99 5.13 12.64
CA ARG A 61 0.97 6.11 13.03
C ARG A 61 1.64 7.43 13.45
N GLY A 62 1.53 8.46 12.59
CA GLY A 62 2.06 9.81 12.85
C GLY A 62 3.29 10.21 12.02
N SER A 63 3.75 9.38 11.06
CA SER A 63 4.81 9.83 10.14
C SER A 63 4.26 10.83 9.11
N THR A 64 4.50 12.12 9.33
CA THR A 64 4.40 13.16 8.29
C THR A 64 5.72 13.16 7.52
N ARG A 65 5.78 12.46 6.38
CA ARG A 65 6.89 12.60 5.41
C ARG A 65 6.33 13.25 4.16
#